data_AF-C9L737-F1
#
_entry.id   AF-C9L737-F1
#
_cell.length_a   1.000
_cell.length_b   1.000
_cell.length_c   1.000
_cell.angle_alpha   90.00
_cell.angle_beta   90.00
_cell.angle_gamma   90.00
#
_symmetry.space_group_name_H-M   'P 1'
#
loop_
_entity.id
_entity.type
_entity.pdbx_description
1 polymer ?
#
loop_
_entity_poly.entity_id
_entity_poly.type
_entity_poly.pdbx_seq_one_letter_code
_entity_poly.pdbx_strand_id
1 'polypeptide(L)' 'MTEISVLDLQNLRHLIGGFETTHCKMQDYAQESQDPQIKQFFQKSAQSAMESKQQLMQFLQ' A
#
# COMPACT_ATOMS: atom_id res chain seq x y z
N MET A 1 13.68 -20.31 9.68
CA MET A 1 13.06 -19.73 8.47
C MET A 1 11.60 -20.13 8.52
N THR A 2 10.71 -19.17 8.63
CA THR A 2 9.28 -19.42 8.71
C THR A 2 8.85 -20.00 7.37
N GLU A 3 8.46 -21.27 7.36
CA GLU A 3 7.82 -21.89 6.18
C GLU A 3 6.50 -21.16 5.98
N ILE A 4 6.49 -20.15 5.10
CA ILE A 4 5.26 -19.52 4.64
C ILE A 4 4.49 -20.58 3.85
N SER A 5 3.26 -20.85 4.26
CA SER A 5 2.40 -21.75 3.50
C SER A 5 2.08 -21.12 2.14
N VAL A 6 1.70 -21.95 1.15
CA VAL A 6 1.28 -21.45 -0.17
C VAL A 6 0.11 -20.45 -0.05
N LEU A 7 -0.81 -20.70 0.88
CA LEU A 7 -1.94 -19.80 1.16
C LEU A 7 -1.46 -18.47 1.75
N ASP A 8 -0.53 -18.50 2.71
CA ASP A 8 0.04 -17.28 3.30
C ASP A 8 0.82 -16.47 2.26
N LEU A 9 1.56 -17.14 1.36
CA LEU A 9 2.27 -16.49 0.26
C LEU A 9 1.29 -15.79 -0.70
N GLN A 10 0.18 -16.45 -1.03
CA GLN A 10 -0.85 -15.89 -1.89
C GLN A 10 -1.50 -14.67 -1.23
N ASN A 11 -1.86 -14.77 0.05
CA ASN A 11 -2.42 -13.67 0.82
C ASN A 11 -1.44 -12.49 0.90
N LEU A 12 -0.17 -12.76 1.18
CA LEU A 12 0.87 -11.75 1.27
C LEU A 12 1.06 -11.00 -0.05
N ARG A 13 1.12 -11.73 -1.18
CA ARG A 13 1.19 -11.12 -2.52
C ARG A 13 -0.06 -10.30 -2.85
N HIS A 14 -1.24 -10.80 -2.50
CA HIS A 14 -2.49 -10.07 -2.70
C HIS A 14 -2.51 -8.75 -1.93
N LEU A 15 -2.10 -8.78 -0.65
CA LEU A 15 -2.00 -7.58 0.17
C LEU A 15 -0.98 -6.58 -0.38
N ILE A 16 0.22 -7.04 -0.78
CA ILE A 16 1.25 -6.20 -1.41
C ILE A 16 0.70 -5.47 -2.65
N GLY A 17 0.03 -6.21 -3.55
CA GLY A 17 -0.59 -5.62 -4.75
C GLY A 17 -1.76 -4.68 -4.41
N GLY A 18 -2.53 -4.99 -3.38
CA GLY A 18 -3.61 -4.13 -2.86
C GLY A 18 -3.09 -2.78 -2.36
N PHE A 19 -1.96 -2.77 -1.64
CA PHE A 19 -1.31 -1.54 -1.17
C PHE A 19 -0.71 -0.71 -2.31
N GLU A 20 -0.15 -1.34 -3.34
CA GLU A 20 0.29 -0.63 -4.56
C GLU A 20 -0.88 0.03 -5.29
N THR A 21 -1.99 -0.69 -5.45
CA THR A 21 -3.21 -0.13 -6.06
C THR A 21 -3.75 1.03 -5.24
N THR A 22 -3.74 0.91 -3.91
CA THR A 22 -4.17 1.97 -2.99
C THR A 22 -3.27 3.19 -3.12
N HIS A 23 -1.95 3.00 -3.16
CA HIS A 23 -0.98 4.07 -3.33
C HIS A 23 -1.22 4.90 -4.62
N CYS A 24 -1.46 4.24 -5.76
CA CYS A 24 -1.78 4.91 -7.01
C CYS A 24 -3.08 5.72 -6.88
N LYS A 25 -4.17 5.09 -6.43
CA LYS A 25 -5.47 5.78 -6.27
C LYS A 25 -5.39 6.99 -5.34
N MET A 26 -4.69 6.86 -4.22
CA MET A 26 -4.53 7.98 -3.28
C MET A 26 -3.71 9.11 -3.89
N GLN A 27 -2.72 8.80 -4.73
CA GLN A 27 -2.02 9.84 -5.51
C GLN A 27 -2.93 10.54 -6.50
N ASP A 28 -3.71 9.77 -7.27
CA ASP A 28 -4.66 10.33 -8.24
C ASP A 28 -5.68 11.24 -7.53
N TYR A 29 -6.24 10.78 -6.41
CA TYR A 29 -7.17 11.57 -5.61
C TYR A 29 -6.52 12.82 -5.02
N ALA A 30 -5.26 12.75 -4.57
CA ALA A 30 -4.53 13.92 -4.12
C ALA A 30 -4.27 14.94 -5.25
N GLN A 31 -4.07 14.47 -6.48
CA GLN A 31 -3.87 15.34 -7.64
C GLN A 31 -5.16 16.04 -8.06
N GLU A 32 -6.29 15.34 -8.03
CA GLU A 32 -7.61 15.87 -8.38
C GLU A 32 -8.24 16.73 -7.27
N SER A 33 -7.77 16.59 -6.03
CA SER A 33 -8.28 17.35 -4.88
C SER A 33 -7.83 18.82 -4.91
N GLN A 34 -8.80 19.72 -4.80
CA GLN A 34 -8.56 21.17 -4.72
C GLN A 34 -8.41 21.67 -3.27
N ASP A 35 -9.08 21.00 -2.33
CA ASP A 35 -8.98 21.34 -0.91
C ASP A 35 -7.60 20.91 -0.35
N PRO A 36 -6.83 21.83 0.27
CA PRO A 36 -5.50 21.52 0.78
C PRO A 36 -5.46 20.44 1.86
N GLN A 37 -6.48 20.36 2.73
CA GLN A 37 -6.55 19.36 3.80
C GLN A 37 -6.84 17.97 3.22
N ILE A 38 -7.78 17.89 2.27
CA ILE A 38 -8.11 16.64 1.57
C ILE A 38 -6.91 16.16 0.75
N LYS A 39 -6.23 17.07 0.05
CA LYS A 39 -5.00 16.74 -0.69
C LYS A 39 -3.92 16.18 0.22
N GLN A 40 -3.67 16.82 1.36
CA GLN A 40 -2.68 16.34 2.33
C GLN A 40 -3.09 14.99 2.94
N PHE A 41 -4.38 14.77 3.20
CA PHE A 41 -4.91 13.50 3.66
C PHE A 41 -4.56 12.38 2.68
N PHE A 42 -4.89 12.54 1.40
CA PHE A 42 -4.58 11.54 0.38
C PHE A 42 -3.09 11.34 0.16
N GLN A 43 -2.27 12.39 0.22
CA GLN A 43 -0.81 12.25 0.17
C GLN A 43 -0.25 11.39 1.32
N LYS A 44 -0.74 11.63 2.55
CA LYS A 44 -0.37 10.81 3.71
C LYS A 44 -0.82 9.36 3.53
N SER A 45 -2.05 9.14 3.06
CA SER A 45 -2.57 7.80 2.79
C SER A 45 -1.75 7.06 1.72
N ALA A 46 -1.33 7.76 0.66
CA ALA A 46 -0.45 7.19 -0.38
C ALA A 46 0.90 6.77 0.22
N GLN A 47 1.47 7.58 1.10
CA GLN A 47 2.72 7.25 1.78
C GLN A 47 2.58 6.03 2.71
N SER A 48 1.56 6.01 3.57
CA SER A 48 1.30 4.90 4.48
C SER A 48 1.04 3.58 3.76
N ALA A 49 0.40 3.62 2.58
CA ALA A 49 0.23 2.44 1.75
C ALA A 49 1.57 1.88 1.24
N MET A 50 2.52 2.75 0.87
CA MET A 50 3.85 2.32 0.44
C MET A 50 4.69 1.77 1.60
N GLU A 51 4.61 2.37 2.78
CA GLU A 51 5.27 1.86 3.99
C GLU A 51 4.73 0.47 4.36
N SER A 52 3.40 0.28 4.29
CA SER A 52 2.76 -1.02 4.53
C SER A 52 3.20 -2.07 3.50
N LYS A 53 3.27 -1.69 2.20
CA LYS A 53 3.84 -2.56 1.15
C LYS A 53 5.28 -2.97 1.46
N GLN A 54 6.14 -2.04 1.85
CA GLN A 54 7.53 -2.33 2.18
C GLN A 54 7.66 -3.27 3.38
N GLN A 55 6.86 -3.08 4.43
CA GLN A 55 6.81 -3.98 5.57
C GLN A 55 6.38 -5.39 5.17
N LEU A 56 5.35 -5.52 4.32
CA LEU A 56 4.90 -6.81 3.83
C LEU A 56 5.97 -7.52 2.97
N MET A 57 6.72 -6.78 2.17
CA MET A 57 7.83 -7.36 1.38
C MET A 57 8.95 -7.94 2.24
N GLN A 58 9.11 -7.52 3.50
CA GLN A 58 10.12 -8.10 4.41
C GLN A 58 9.79 -9.55 4.78
N PHE A 59 8.51 -9.95 4.76
CA PHE A 59 8.11 -11.34 5.00
C PHE A 59 8.40 -12.27 3.80
N LEU A 60 8.82 -11.72 2.66
CA LEU A 60 9.23 -12.50 1.49
C LEU A 60 10.76 -12.74 1.41
N GLN A 61 11.54 -12.16 2.34
CA GLN A 61 13.01 -12.28 2.43
C GLN A 61 13.40 -13.34 3.44
#